data_AF-A0A2D4S253-F1
#
_entry.id   AF-A0A2D4S253-F1
#
_cell.length_a   1.000
_cell.length_b   1.000
_cell.length_c   1.000
_cell.angle_alpha   90.00
_cell.angle_beta   90.00
_cell.angle_gamma   90.00
#
_symmetry.space_group_name_H-M   'P 1'
#
loop_
_entity.id
_entity.type
_entity.pdbx_description
1 polymer ?
#
loop_
_entity_poly.entity_id
_entity_poly.type
_entity_poly.pdbx_seq_one_letter_code
_entity_poly.pdbx_strand_id
1 'polypeptide(L)'
;MDSLFIKRSDMDFLSRSFPGLFVYATVWPLLAWGADFFELNYTLAVSFTLLFMGISGLRVVHAYSTPRFYRSSPRLWRTALFGLALLHAITLSSVQVYLILSDQHFNMVILTALVVVGLVSGAASSLAPKLVFTQCYIALILLPTMVSCYVNE
;
A
#
# COMPACT_ATOMS: atom_id res chain seq x y z
N MET A 1 -1.78 15.62 -25.39
CA MET A 1 -0.77 14.95 -24.54
C MET A 1 -0.31 13.71 -25.27
N ASP A 2 0.96 13.64 -25.67
CA ASP A 2 1.45 12.57 -26.54
C ASP A 2 1.37 11.20 -25.87
N SER A 3 0.92 10.20 -26.62
CA SER A 3 0.78 8.81 -26.15
C SER A 3 2.10 8.22 -25.64
N LEU A 4 3.22 8.65 -26.23
CA LEU A 4 4.58 8.31 -25.80
C LEU A 4 4.92 8.90 -24.44
N PHE A 5 4.50 10.14 -24.17
CA PHE A 5 4.73 10.80 -22.89
C PHE A 5 3.96 10.11 -21.76
N ILE A 6 2.69 9.77 -22.00
CA ILE A 6 1.86 9.04 -21.04
C ILE A 6 2.51 7.69 -20.70
N LYS A 7 2.90 6.93 -21.72
CA LYS A 7 3.56 5.64 -21.53
C LYS A 7 4.85 5.78 -20.72
N ARG A 8 5.71 6.74 -21.04
CA ARG A 8 6.96 6.97 -20.31
C ARG A 8 6.71 7.31 -18.85
N SER A 9 5.73 8.18 -18.60
CA SER A 9 5.32 8.57 -17.24
C SER A 9 4.78 7.38 -16.44
N ASP A 10 3.99 6.49 -17.06
CA ASP A 10 3.46 5.30 -16.39
C ASP A 10 4.55 4.26 -16.10
N MET A 11 5.53 4.09 -17.00
CA MET A 11 6.69 3.20 -16.77
C MET A 11 7.63 3.73 -15.69
N ASP A 12 7.86 5.05 -15.65
CA ASP A 12 8.63 5.69 -14.58
C ASP A 12 7.93 5.49 -13.22
N PHE A 13 6.62 5.71 -13.15
CA PHE A 13 5.81 5.42 -11.96
C PHE A 13 5.91 3.94 -11.52
N LEU A 14 5.79 3.00 -12.46
CA LEU A 14 5.92 1.57 -12.17
C LEU A 14 7.29 1.25 -11.57
N SER A 15 8.37 1.75 -12.17
CA SER A 15 9.74 1.48 -11.70
C SER A 15 10.01 2.04 -10.31
N ARG A 16 9.53 3.26 -10.02
CA ARG A 16 9.74 3.91 -8.71
C ARG A 16 8.86 3.35 -7.61
N SER A 17 7.67 2.85 -7.95
CA SER A 17 6.75 2.23 -6.98
C SER A 17 7.04 0.74 -6.72
N PHE A 18 7.96 0.14 -7.47
CA PHE A 18 8.32 -1.27 -7.38
C PHE A 18 9.01 -1.65 -6.05
N PRO A 19 9.98 -0.88 -5.51
CA PRO A 19 10.59 -1.19 -4.22
C PRO A 19 9.57 -1.26 -3.07
N GLY A 20 8.52 -0.42 -3.12
CA GLY A 20 7.46 -0.41 -2.12
C GLY A 20 6.69 -1.74 -2.02
N LEU A 21 6.71 -2.58 -3.06
CA LEU A 21 6.10 -3.91 -3.04
C LEU A 21 6.75 -4.82 -2.00
N PHE A 22 8.08 -4.78 -1.91
CA PHE A 22 8.80 -5.58 -0.94
C PHE A 22 8.52 -5.11 0.47
N VAL A 23 8.42 -3.79 0.68
CA VAL A 23 8.05 -3.22 1.97
C VAL A 23 6.69 -3.76 2.42
N TYR A 24 5.66 -3.72 1.58
CA TYR A 24 4.35 -4.28 1.93
C TYR A 24 4.39 -5.79 2.20
N ALA A 25 5.08 -6.56 1.35
CA ALA A 25 5.14 -8.00 1.48
C ALA A 25 5.92 -8.49 2.71
N THR A 26 6.93 -7.75 3.18
CA THR A 26 7.82 -8.19 4.26
C THR A 26 7.54 -7.51 5.59
N VAL A 27 7.21 -6.22 5.59
CA VAL A 27 7.13 -5.46 6.84
C VAL A 27 5.96 -5.94 7.69
N TRP A 28 4.77 -6.15 7.12
CA TRP A 28 3.64 -6.62 7.92
C TRP A 28 3.87 -7.98 8.60
N PRO A 29 4.30 -9.05 7.90
CA PRO A 29 4.60 -10.32 8.55
C PRO A 29 5.66 -10.21 9.65
N LEU A 30 6.69 -9.38 9.44
CA LEU A 30 7.74 -9.15 10.43
C LEU A 30 7.21 -8.41 11.66
N LEU A 31 6.35 -7.42 11.49
CA LEU A 31 5.68 -6.73 12.60
C LEU A 31 4.73 -7.68 13.35
N ALA A 32 3.92 -8.43 12.61
CA ALA A 32 2.97 -9.38 13.17
C ALA A 32 3.66 -10.48 13.98
N TRP A 33 4.84 -10.93 13.52
CA TRP A 33 5.66 -11.88 14.25
C TRP A 33 6.39 -11.23 15.44
N GLY A 34 7.05 -10.09 15.24
CA GLY A 34 7.84 -9.43 16.28
C GLY A 34 7.04 -8.82 17.43
N ALA A 35 5.73 -8.63 17.27
CA ALA A 35 4.82 -8.17 18.32
C ALA A 35 3.87 -9.27 18.81
N ASP A 36 4.18 -10.54 18.54
CA ASP A 36 3.40 -11.72 18.95
C ASP A 36 1.91 -11.68 18.52
N PHE A 37 1.60 -10.93 17.46
CA PHE A 37 0.23 -10.70 17.01
C PHE A 37 -0.39 -11.92 16.36
N PHE A 38 0.43 -12.85 15.86
CA PHE A 38 -0.04 -14.17 15.44
C PHE A 38 -0.62 -14.99 16.60
N GLU A 39 -0.15 -14.79 17.83
CA GLU A 39 -0.70 -15.44 19.02
C GLU A 39 -1.96 -14.74 19.51
N LEU A 40 -1.99 -13.41 19.46
CA LEU A 40 -3.12 -12.58 19.90
C LEU A 40 -4.33 -12.69 18.97
N ASN A 41 -4.13 -12.59 17.66
CA ASN A 41 -5.21 -12.64 16.68
C ASN A 41 -4.74 -13.27 15.35
N TYR A 42 -4.55 -14.59 15.40
CA TYR A 42 -4.06 -15.39 14.28
C TYR A 42 -4.84 -15.15 12.98
N THR A 43 -6.17 -15.15 13.03
CA THR A 43 -7.03 -14.99 11.85
C THR A 43 -6.76 -13.67 11.15
N LEU A 44 -6.64 -12.58 11.91
CA LEU A 44 -6.40 -11.25 11.35
C LEU A 44 -4.96 -11.11 10.85
N ALA A 45 -3.99 -11.56 11.64
CA ALA A 45 -2.57 -11.56 11.26
C ALA A 45 -2.32 -12.27 9.92
N VAL A 46 -2.90 -13.46 9.74
CA VAL A 46 -2.80 -14.24 8.50
C VAL A 46 -3.57 -13.59 7.36
N SER A 47 -4.79 -13.10 7.61
CA SER A 47 -5.61 -12.46 6.56
C SER A 47 -4.91 -11.25 5.95
N PHE A 48 -4.37 -10.36 6.79
CA PHE A 48 -3.62 -9.20 6.30
C PHE A 48 -2.29 -9.58 5.66
N THR A 49 -1.62 -10.62 6.16
CA THR A 49 -0.41 -11.17 5.52
C THR A 49 -0.70 -11.65 4.09
N LEU A 50 -1.76 -12.44 3.92
CA LEU A 50 -2.19 -12.93 2.61
C LEU A 50 -2.63 -11.79 1.69
N LEU A 51 -3.29 -10.75 2.21
CA LEU A 51 -3.65 -9.57 1.43
C LEU A 51 -2.41 -8.81 0.95
N PHE A 52 -1.47 -8.49 1.84
CA PHE A 52 -0.25 -7.77 1.46
C PHE A 52 0.62 -8.57 0.48
N MET A 53 0.82 -9.87 0.75
CA MET A 53 1.56 -10.74 -0.16
C MET A 53 0.83 -10.93 -1.49
N GLY A 54 -0.49 -11.13 -1.46
CA GLY A 54 -1.31 -11.34 -2.65
C GLY A 54 -1.32 -10.12 -3.57
N ILE A 55 -1.58 -8.92 -3.02
CA ILE A 55 -1.55 -7.67 -3.79
C ILE A 55 -0.13 -7.41 -4.31
N SER A 56 0.91 -7.65 -3.50
CA SER A 56 2.31 -7.53 -3.94
C SER A 56 2.63 -8.48 -5.10
N GLY A 57 2.23 -9.75 -4.99
CA GLY A 57 2.40 -10.74 -6.05
C GLY A 57 1.68 -10.35 -7.34
N LEU A 58 0.42 -9.87 -7.24
CA LEU A 58 -0.33 -9.36 -8.39
C LEU A 58 0.37 -8.16 -9.04
N ARG A 59 0.93 -7.24 -8.24
CA ARG A 59 1.70 -6.10 -8.77
C ARG A 59 3.00 -6.52 -9.43
N VAL A 60 3.68 -7.55 -8.93
CA VAL A 60 4.87 -8.13 -9.57
C VAL A 60 4.50 -8.74 -10.93
N VAL A 61 3.45 -9.56 -10.98
CA VAL A 61 2.94 -10.14 -12.23
C VAL A 61 2.53 -9.05 -13.22
N HIS A 62 1.84 -8.01 -12.74
CA HIS A 62 1.48 -6.84 -13.53
C HIS A 62 2.71 -6.10 -14.06
N ALA A 63 3.74 -5.89 -13.24
CA ALA A 63 4.97 -5.22 -13.64
C ALA A 63 5.71 -5.98 -14.75
N TYR A 64 5.85 -7.30 -14.62
CA TYR A 64 6.52 -8.14 -15.62
C TYR A 64 5.71 -8.28 -16.93
N SER A 65 4.38 -8.23 -16.85
CA SER A 65 3.51 -8.31 -18.04
C SER A 65 3.34 -6.96 -18.76
N THR A 66 3.59 -5.84 -18.07
CA THR A 66 3.44 -4.47 -18.61
C THR A 66 4.18 -4.24 -19.94
N PRO A 67 5.48 -4.58 -20.11
CA PRO A 67 6.18 -4.36 -21.38
C PRO A 67 5.51 -5.02 -22.59
N ARG A 68 4.85 -6.17 -22.38
CA ARG A 68 4.27 -7.00 -23.44
C ARG A 68 2.85 -6.57 -23.80
N PHE A 69 2.02 -6.25 -22.81
CA PHE A 69 0.58 -6.07 -23.01
C PHE A 69 0.11 -4.61 -22.94
N TYR A 70 0.95 -3.68 -22.47
CA TYR A 70 0.56 -2.26 -22.36
C TYR A 70 0.12 -1.65 -23.69
N ARG A 71 0.71 -2.09 -24.82
CA ARG A 71 0.37 -1.58 -26.16
C ARG A 71 -1.07 -1.92 -26.57
N SER A 72 -1.59 -3.05 -26.14
CA SER A 72 -2.92 -3.52 -26.54
C SER A 72 -4.05 -2.78 -25.84
N SER A 73 -3.86 -2.39 -24.57
CA SER A 73 -4.94 -1.78 -23.77
C SER A 73 -4.39 -0.84 -22.67
N PRO A 74 -3.80 0.31 -23.04
CA PRO A 74 -3.09 1.19 -22.10
C PRO A 74 -3.96 1.72 -20.96
N ARG A 75 -5.25 1.97 -21.21
CA ARG A 75 -6.20 2.44 -20.18
C ARG A 75 -6.42 1.40 -19.09
N LEU A 76 -6.69 0.16 -19.47
CA LEU A 76 -6.93 -0.94 -18.54
C LEU A 76 -5.68 -1.24 -17.71
N TRP A 77 -4.51 -1.29 -18.35
CA TRP A 77 -3.24 -1.51 -17.68
C TRP A 77 -2.92 -0.44 -16.63
N ARG A 78 -3.23 0.83 -16.95
CA ARG A 78 -3.06 1.95 -16.03
C ARG A 78 -4.06 1.90 -14.86
N THR A 79 -5.32 1.56 -15.13
CA THR A 79 -6.32 1.38 -14.05
C THR A 79 -5.89 0.27 -13.09
N ALA A 80 -5.37 -0.85 -13.60
CA ALA A 80 -4.83 -1.93 -12.78
C ALA A 80 -3.62 -1.48 -11.95
N LEU A 81 -2.70 -0.71 -12.55
CA LEU A 81 -1.51 -0.19 -11.88
C LEU A 81 -1.88 0.67 -10.65
N PHE A 82 -2.79 1.62 -10.84
CA PHE A 82 -3.24 2.51 -9.77
C PHE A 82 -4.17 1.79 -8.79
N GLY A 83 -5.07 0.94 -9.27
CA GLY A 83 -5.98 0.17 -8.43
C GLY A 83 -5.23 -0.73 -7.46
N LEU A 84 -4.21 -1.46 -7.93
CA LEU A 84 -3.40 -2.32 -7.06
C LEU A 84 -2.56 -1.53 -6.05
N ALA A 85 -2.09 -0.34 -6.41
CA ALA A 85 -1.41 0.53 -5.45
C ALA A 85 -2.39 1.06 -4.39
N LEU A 86 -3.57 1.53 -4.79
CA LEU A 86 -4.61 1.97 -3.86
C LEU A 86 -5.10 0.83 -2.95
N LEU A 87 -5.19 -0.40 -3.47
CA LEU A 87 -5.53 -1.56 -2.64
C LEU A 87 -4.53 -1.75 -1.48
N HIS A 88 -3.22 -1.60 -1.70
CA HIS A 88 -2.25 -1.61 -0.60
C HIS A 88 -2.51 -0.52 0.43
N ALA A 89 -2.80 0.71 -0.03
CA ALA A 89 -3.11 1.82 0.86
C ALA A 89 -4.39 1.54 1.69
N ILE A 90 -5.44 0.98 1.08
CA ILE A 90 -6.67 0.58 1.77
C ILE A 90 -6.39 -0.53 2.79
N THR A 91 -5.63 -1.56 2.41
CA THR A 91 -5.29 -2.66 3.32
C THR A 91 -4.51 -2.14 4.52
N LEU A 92 -3.54 -1.25 4.31
CA LEU A 92 -2.78 -0.64 5.41
C LEU A 92 -3.65 0.25 6.30
N SER A 93 -4.49 1.12 5.73
CA SER A 93 -5.35 1.97 6.55
C SER A 93 -6.39 1.16 7.31
N SER A 94 -6.94 0.10 6.73
CA SER A 94 -7.88 -0.79 7.41
C SER A 94 -7.26 -1.47 8.62
N VAL A 95 -6.01 -1.94 8.52
CA VAL A 95 -5.31 -2.57 9.66
C VAL A 95 -5.04 -1.54 10.75
N GLN A 96 -4.62 -0.33 10.38
CA GLN A 96 -4.36 0.75 11.33
C GLN A 96 -5.63 1.15 12.09
N VAL A 97 -6.74 1.34 11.37
CA VAL A 97 -8.05 1.65 11.94
C VAL A 97 -8.49 0.55 12.90
N TYR A 98 -8.38 -0.72 12.50
CA TYR A 98 -8.73 -1.84 13.36
C TYR A 98 -7.93 -1.84 14.67
N LEU A 99 -6.62 -1.64 14.57
CA LEU A 99 -5.74 -1.64 15.74
C LEU A 99 -6.05 -0.46 16.69
N ILE A 100 -6.37 0.71 16.16
CA ILE A 100 -6.75 1.89 16.97
C ILE A 100 -8.08 1.65 17.70
N LEU A 101 -9.05 1.01 17.04
CA LEU A 101 -10.34 0.72 17.63
C LEU A 101 -10.31 -0.46 18.61
N SER A 102 -9.20 -1.21 18.66
CA SER A 102 -9.02 -2.37 19.54
C SER A 102 -8.02 -2.02 20.65
N ASP A 103 -8.53 -1.64 21.83
CA ASP A 103 -7.73 -1.23 23.01
C ASP A 103 -6.69 -2.26 23.47
N GLN A 104 -6.77 -3.51 22.99
CA GLN A 104 -5.90 -4.62 23.40
C GLN A 104 -4.51 -4.62 22.73
N HIS A 105 -4.25 -3.74 21.75
CA HIS A 105 -3.08 -3.87 20.86
C HIS A 105 -2.19 -2.62 20.77
N PHE A 106 -1.98 -1.90 21.88
CA PHE A 106 -1.23 -0.62 21.90
C PHE A 106 0.17 -0.66 21.25
N ASN A 107 0.95 -1.72 21.52
CA ASN A 107 2.28 -1.89 20.92
C ASN A 107 2.20 -1.95 19.38
N MET A 108 1.17 -2.62 18.85
CA MET A 108 0.96 -2.73 17.42
C MET A 108 0.54 -1.41 16.80
N VAL A 109 -0.30 -0.62 17.48
CA VAL A 109 -0.70 0.73 17.01
C VAL A 109 0.53 1.61 16.78
N ILE A 110 1.49 1.62 17.70
CA ILE A 110 2.72 2.40 17.57
C ILE A 110 3.58 1.90 16.41
N LEU A 111 3.81 0.58 16.35
CA LEU A 111 4.64 -0.02 15.29
C LEU A 111 4.07 0.24 13.90
N THR A 112 2.76 0.06 13.72
CA THR A 112 2.11 0.31 12.44
C THR A 112 2.06 1.80 12.10
N ALA A 113 1.93 2.70 13.09
CA ALA A 113 2.04 4.14 12.88
C ALA A 113 3.42 4.55 12.36
N LEU A 114 4.51 4.00 12.92
CA LEU A 114 5.87 4.26 12.43
C LEU A 114 6.05 3.82 10.97
N VAL A 115 5.47 2.67 10.62
CA VAL A 115 5.50 2.16 9.24
C VAL A 115 4.68 3.03 8.30
N VAL A 116 3.52 3.50 8.72
CA VAL A 116 2.70 4.47 7.97
C VAL A 116 3.50 5.74 7.69
N VAL A 117 4.17 6.31 8.70
CA VAL A 117 5.00 7.52 8.52
C VAL A 117 6.13 7.27 7.51
N GLY A 118 6.85 6.15 7.64
CA GLY A 118 7.90 5.77 6.70
C GLY A 118 7.39 5.59 5.28
N LEU A 119 6.24 4.93 5.11
CA LEU A 119 5.62 4.69 3.82
C LEU A 119 5.08 5.96 3.18
N VAL A 120 4.46 6.87 3.95
CA VAL A 120 3.99 8.16 3.43
C VAL A 120 5.16 9.02 2.95
N SER A 121 6.25 9.07 3.72
CA SER A 121 7.46 9.80 3.34
C SER A 121 8.11 9.19 2.08
N GLY A 122 8.23 7.86 2.03
CA GLY A 122 8.71 7.14 0.86
C GLY A 122 7.81 7.30 -0.37
N ALA A 123 6.49 7.31 -0.19
CA ALA A 123 5.51 7.51 -1.26
C ALA A 123 5.57 8.93 -1.83
N ALA A 124 5.73 9.95 -0.97
CA ALA A 124 5.84 11.34 -1.40
C ALA A 124 7.02 11.56 -2.36
N SER A 125 8.15 10.89 -2.12
CA SER A 125 9.33 10.99 -2.98
C SER A 125 9.26 10.05 -4.21
N SER A 126 8.90 8.78 -4.02
CA SER A 126 8.91 7.78 -5.09
C SER A 126 7.76 7.95 -6.10
N LEU A 127 6.59 8.44 -5.65
CA LEU A 127 5.41 8.63 -6.50
C LEU A 127 5.29 10.06 -7.05
N ALA A 128 6.29 10.92 -6.84
CA ALA A 128 6.33 12.30 -7.32
C ALA A 128 5.94 12.52 -8.80
N PRO A 129 6.20 11.60 -9.76
CA PRO A 129 5.78 11.78 -11.17
C PRO A 129 4.26 11.94 -11.38
N LYS A 130 3.43 11.55 -10.41
CA LYS A 130 1.96 11.62 -10.48
C LYS A 130 1.37 12.25 -9.21
N LEU A 131 1.64 13.54 -8.99
CA LEU A 131 1.29 14.27 -7.76
C LEU A 131 -0.16 14.05 -7.27
N VAL A 132 -1.16 14.15 -8.15
CA VAL A 132 -2.57 13.96 -7.77
C VAL A 132 -2.81 12.55 -7.24
N PHE A 133 -2.24 11.53 -7.88
CA PHE A 133 -2.33 10.16 -7.41
C PHE A 133 -1.65 10.00 -6.05
N THR A 134 -0.47 10.58 -5.87
CA THR A 134 0.30 10.53 -4.62
C THR A 134 -0.47 11.18 -3.47
N GLN A 135 -1.11 12.32 -3.72
CA GLN A 135 -1.98 12.97 -2.74
C GLN A 135 -3.16 12.09 -2.35
N CYS A 136 -3.87 11.51 -3.32
CA CYS A 136 -4.96 10.57 -3.05
C CYS A 136 -4.49 9.35 -2.28
N TYR A 137 -3.33 8.79 -2.64
CA TYR A 137 -2.73 7.62 -1.99
C TYR A 137 -2.40 7.91 -0.52
N ILE A 138 -1.73 9.02 -0.24
CA ILE A 138 -1.37 9.43 1.12
C ILE A 138 -2.64 9.73 1.93
N ALA A 139 -3.60 10.45 1.35
CA ALA A 139 -4.88 10.74 1.98
C ALA A 139 -5.64 9.47 2.35
N LEU A 140 -5.62 8.45 1.48
CA LEU A 140 -6.28 7.16 1.75
C LEU A 140 -5.64 6.38 2.90
N ILE A 141 -4.34 6.56 3.13
CA ILE A 141 -3.63 5.96 4.27
C ILE A 141 -3.97 6.72 5.57
N LEU A 142 -3.93 8.06 5.52
CA LEU A 142 -4.00 8.89 6.72
C LEU A 142 -5.43 9.25 7.16
N LEU A 143 -6.34 9.57 6.23
CA LEU A 143 -7.68 10.05 6.57
C LEU A 143 -8.48 9.06 7.42
N PRO A 144 -8.57 7.75 7.09
CA PRO A 144 -9.30 6.81 7.93
C PRO A 144 -8.72 6.74 9.35
N THR A 145 -7.39 6.75 9.45
CA THR A 145 -6.65 6.74 10.71
C THR A 145 -6.96 7.99 11.55
N MET A 146 -6.93 9.18 10.94
CA MET A 146 -7.27 10.43 11.63
C MET A 146 -8.70 10.45 12.15
N VAL A 147 -9.65 9.96 11.34
CA VAL A 147 -11.06 9.85 11.75
C VAL A 147 -11.19 8.88 12.92
N SER A 148 -10.52 7.73 12.89
CA SER A 148 -10.54 6.77 14.00
C SER A 148 -9.95 7.34 15.28
N CYS A 149 -8.85 8.08 15.21
CA CYS A 149 -8.30 8.77 16.38
C CYS A 149 -9.29 9.78 16.97
N TYR A 150 -9.95 10.58 16.12
CA TYR A 150 -10.93 11.58 16.57
C TYR A 150 -12.17 10.96 17.22
N VAL A 151 -12.63 9.80 16.74
CA VAL A 151 -13.80 9.11 17.29
C VAL A 151 -13.50 8.41 18.62
N ASN A 152 -12.25 8.02 18.86
CA ASN A 152 -11.79 7.35 20.08
C ASN A 152 -11.23 8.31 21.14
N GLU A 153 -11.30 9.63 20.91
CA GLU A 153 -11.00 10.66 21.91
C GLU A 153 -12.17 10.83 22.89
#